data_AF-A0A967MDU5-F1
#
_entry.id   AF-A0A967MDU5-F1
#
_cell.length_a   1.000
_cell.length_b   1.000
_cell.length_c   1.000
_cell.angle_alpha   90.00
_cell.angle_beta   90.00
_cell.angle_gamma   90.00
#
_symmetry.space_group_name_H-M   'P 1'
#
loop_
_entity.id
_entity.type
_entity.pdbx_description
1 polymer ?
#
loop_
_entity_poly.entity_id
_entity_poly.type
_entity_poly.pdbx_seq_one_letter_code
_entity_poly.pdbx_strand_id
1 'polypeptide(L)' 'KHGVPVILNPAPAQNLPRELLSLVDFLIPNESETALLTNLPTTSYAEIDVAARKLLQLGVEAVIMTLGERGS' A
#
# COMPACT_ATOMS: atom_id res chain seq x y z
N LYS A 1 -9.53 -18.81 -7.51
CA LYS A 1 -8.50 -18.50 -6.49
C LYS A 1 -8.02 -19.83 -5.90
N HIS A 2 -6.70 -20.07 -5.77
CA HIS A 2 -6.12 -21.31 -5.22
C HIS A 2 -5.90 -21.28 -3.70
N GLY A 3 -6.32 -20.22 -3.01
CA GLY A 3 -6.10 -20.05 -1.56
C GLY A 3 -4.65 -19.78 -1.17
N VAL A 4 -3.79 -19.44 -2.13
CA VAL A 4 -2.39 -19.06 -1.90
C VAL A 4 -2.33 -17.55 -1.62
N PRO A 5 -1.82 -17.11 -0.47
CA PRO A 5 -1.68 -15.69 -0.17
C PRO A 5 -0.72 -14.98 -1.14
N VAL A 6 -1.10 -13.79 -1.57
CA VAL A 6 -0.32 -12.90 -2.43
C VAL A 6 0.16 -11.71 -1.61
N ILE A 7 1.48 -11.63 -1.44
CA ILE A 7 2.17 -10.51 -0.81
C ILE A 7 2.86 -9.70 -1.90
N LEU A 8 2.61 -8.39 -1.94
CA LEU A 8 3.23 -7.48 -2.90
C LEU A 8 3.99 -6.36 -2.18
N ASN A 9 5.28 -6.22 -2.48
CA ASN A 9 6.07 -5.04 -2.18
C ASN A 9 6.21 -4.21 -3.48
N PRO A 10 5.52 -3.07 -3.65
CA PRO A 10 5.45 -2.33 -4.90
C PRO A 10 6.69 -1.45 -5.14
N ALA A 11 7.88 -2.02 -4.94
CA ALA A 11 9.15 -1.33 -5.11
C ALA A 11 9.80 -1.66 -6.48
N PRO A 12 10.39 -0.66 -7.18
CA PRO A 12 10.35 0.77 -6.88
C PRO A 12 8.96 1.37 -7.15
N ALA A 13 8.73 2.59 -6.66
CA ALA A 13 7.46 3.29 -6.78
C ALA A 13 6.96 3.35 -8.23
N GLN A 14 5.79 2.74 -8.46
CA GLN A 14 5.10 2.72 -9.76
C GLN A 14 3.58 2.76 -9.56
N ASN A 15 2.86 3.28 -10.56
CA ASN A 15 1.41 3.17 -10.58
C ASN A 15 1.01 1.71 -10.84
N LEU A 16 0.08 1.20 -10.04
CA LEU A 16 -0.47 -0.14 -10.21
C LEU A 16 -1.96 -0.05 -10.58
N PRO A 17 -2.41 -0.83 -11.57
CA PRO A 17 -3.81 -0.89 -11.92
C PRO A 17 -4.63 -1.48 -10.77
N ARG A 18 -5.87 -1.03 -10.62
CA ARG A 18 -6.77 -1.48 -9.54
C ARG A 18 -7.02 -2.98 -9.61
N GLU A 19 -7.05 -3.54 -10.82
CA GLU A 19 -7.23 -4.96 -11.10
C GLU A 19 -6.09 -5.81 -10.56
N LEU A 20 -4.87 -5.26 -10.46
CA LEU A 20 -3.76 -5.95 -9.81
C LEU A 20 -3.88 -5.85 -8.29
N LEU A 21 -4.17 -4.66 -7.77
CA LEU A 21 -4.30 -4.42 -6.33
C LEU A 21 -5.40 -5.26 -5.68
N SER A 22 -6.49 -5.56 -6.40
CA SER A 22 -7.58 -6.43 -5.92
C SER A 22 -7.22 -7.92 -5.83
N LEU A 23 -6.06 -8.32 -6.35
CA LEU A 23 -5.51 -9.67 -6.25
C LEU A 23 -4.49 -9.80 -5.11
N VAL A 24 -4.17 -8.70 -4.41
CA VAL A 24 -3.17 -8.65 -3.35
C VAL A 24 -3.83 -8.78 -1.99
N ASP A 25 -3.40 -9.77 -1.23
CA ASP A 25 -3.86 -9.97 0.15
C ASP A 25 -3.09 -9.06 1.11
N PHE A 26 -1.77 -8.92 0.92
CA PHE A 26 -0.92 -8.04 1.73
C PHE A 26 -0.08 -7.11 0.85
N LEU A 27 -0.28 -5.80 0.96
CA LEU A 27 0.56 -4.79 0.31
C LEU A 27 1.54 -4.20 1.34
N ILE A 28 2.83 -4.15 0.99
CA ILE A 28 3.89 -3.65 1.86
C ILE A 28 4.63 -2.47 1.21
N PRO A 29 4.02 -1.26 1.12
CA PRO A 29 4.67 -0.09 0.55
C PRO A 29 5.48 0.69 1.61
N ASN A 30 6.44 1.51 1.17
CA ASN A 30 6.98 2.62 1.98
C ASN A 30 6.16 3.92 1.81
N GLU A 31 6.59 5.02 2.44
CA GLU A 31 5.90 6.31 2.36
C GLU A 31 5.83 6.87 0.94
N SER A 32 6.90 6.70 0.14
CA SER A 32 6.99 7.24 -1.22
C SER A 32 6.11 6.46 -2.19
N GLU A 33 6.10 5.13 -2.07
CA GLU A 33 5.22 4.24 -2.84
C GLU A 33 3.75 4.46 -2.50
N THR A 34 3.44 4.63 -1.21
CA THR A 34 2.08 4.94 -0.75
C THR A 34 1.61 6.27 -1.33
N ALA A 35 2.45 7.32 -1.27
CA ALA A 35 2.10 8.62 -1.81
C ALA A 35 1.80 8.54 -3.32
N LEU A 36 2.59 7.78 -4.07
CA LEU A 36 2.38 7.56 -5.50
C LEU A 36 1.07 6.79 -5.78
N LEU A 37 0.86 5.65 -5.12
CA LEU A 37 -0.30 4.78 -5.35
C LEU A 37 -1.64 5.45 -4.97
N THR A 38 -1.62 6.33 -3.98
CA THR A 38 -2.83 6.98 -3.45
C THR A 38 -3.02 8.40 -3.97
N ASN A 39 -1.95 9.01 -4.51
CA ASN A 39 -1.87 10.43 -4.82
C ASN A 39 -2.19 11.33 -3.59
N LEU A 40 -1.73 10.91 -2.40
CA LEU A 40 -1.92 11.59 -1.12
C LEU A 40 -0.57 11.79 -0.42
N PRO A 41 -0.44 12.81 0.46
CA PRO A 41 0.77 12.98 1.26
C PRO A 41 0.90 11.86 2.32
N THR A 42 2.13 11.66 2.82
CA THR A 42 2.48 10.65 3.83
C THR A 42 3.49 11.20 4.85
N THR A 43 3.50 12.51 5.08
CA THR A 43 4.48 13.22 5.93
C THR A 43 4.15 13.20 7.42
N SER A 44 2.89 12.93 7.76
CA SER A 44 2.43 12.78 9.15
C SER A 44 1.66 11.48 9.37
N TYR A 45 1.55 11.03 10.62
CA TYR A 45 0.76 9.84 10.97
C TYR A 45 -0.72 9.94 10.56
N ALA A 46 -1.31 11.13 10.62
CA ALA A 46 -2.68 11.35 10.18
C ALA A 46 -2.82 11.18 8.66
N GLU A 47 -1.85 11.68 7.89
CA GLU A 47 -1.80 11.50 6.44
C GLU A 47 -1.57 10.03 6.06
N ILE A 48 -0.67 9.34 6.77
CA ILE A 48 -0.40 7.91 6.62
C ILE A 48 -1.67 7.08 6.82
N ASP A 49 -2.46 7.34 7.88
CA ASP A 49 -3.72 6.63 8.12
C ASP A 49 -4.72 6.83 6.96
N VAL A 50 -4.86 8.06 6.46
CA VAL A 50 -5.74 8.36 5.33
C VAL A 50 -5.27 7.64 4.06
N ALA A 51 -3.96 7.65 3.78
CA ALA A 51 -3.39 6.98 2.61
C ALA A 51 -3.50 5.45 2.70
N ALA A 52 -3.25 4.85 3.88
CA ALA A 52 -3.44 3.42 4.11
C ALA A 52 -4.90 3.00 3.88
N ARG A 53 -5.87 3.78 4.37
CA ARG A 53 -7.31 3.53 4.10
C ARG A 53 -7.64 3.61 2.62
N LYS A 54 -7.00 4.51 1.87
CA LYS A 54 -7.19 4.60 0.42
C LYS A 54 -6.70 3.33 -0.30
N LEU A 55 -5.58 2.75 0.13
CA LEU A 55 -5.07 1.48 -0.43
C LEU A 55 -6.05 0.32 -0.21
N LEU A 56 -6.67 0.23 0.97
CA LEU A 56 -7.73 -0.75 1.24
C LEU A 56 -8.94 -0.56 0.29
N GLN A 57 -9.34 0.69 0.04
CA GLN A 57 -10.42 1.00 -0.90
C GLN A 57 -10.08 0.65 -2.37
N LEU A 58 -8.80 0.59 -2.72
CA LEU A 58 -8.34 0.17 -4.05
C LEU A 58 -8.45 -1.35 -4.25
N GLY A 59 -8.65 -2.13 -3.17
CA GLY A 59 -8.98 -3.56 -3.24
C GLY A 59 -7.99 -4.49 -2.52
N VAL A 60 -6.95 -3.93 -1.90
CA VAL A 60 -6.01 -4.70 -1.07
C VAL A 60 -6.70 -5.13 0.23
N GLU A 61 -6.49 -6.38 0.67
CA GLU A 61 -7.11 -6.88 1.91
C GLU A 61 -6.42 -6.33 3.18
N ALA A 62 -5.09 -6.23 3.18
CA ALA A 62 -4.31 -5.67 4.29
C ALA A 62 -3.08 -4.87 3.82
N VAL A 63 -2.71 -3.83 4.59
CA VAL A 63 -1.57 -2.94 4.29
C VAL A 63 -0.62 -2.90 5.47
N ILE A 64 0.68 -3.09 5.22
CA ILE A 64 1.76 -2.88 6.19
C ILE A 64 2.68 -1.81 5.60
N MET A 65 2.59 -0.59 6.10
CA MET A 65 3.44 0.50 5.59
C MET A 65 4.77 0.50 6.32
N THR A 66 5.87 0.59 5.60
CA THR A 66 7.20 0.81 6.21
C THR A 66 7.47 2.31 6.33
N LEU A 67 8.02 2.73 7.48
CA LEU A 67 8.28 4.12 7.85
C LEU A 67 9.78 4.41 8.03
N GLY A 68 10.62 3.65 7.34
CA GLY A 68 12.07 3.67 7.48
C GLY A 68 12.53 3.39 8.91
N GLU A 69 13.28 4.32 9.49
CA GLU A 69 13.78 4.25 10.87
C GLU A 69 12.68 4.29 11.95
N ARG A 70 11.47 4.74 11.60
CA ARG A 70 10.31 4.73 12.49
C ARG A 70 9.63 3.36 12.58
N GLY A 71 10.09 2.37 11.83
CA GLY A 71 9.55 1.00 11.84
C GLY A 71 8.45 0.80 10.81
N SER A 72 7.32 0.25 11.23
CA SER A 72 6.14 -0.03 10.40
C SER A 72 4.86 0.08 11.21
#